data_AF-A0A5D2XTJ7-F1
#
_entry.id   AF-A0A5D2XTJ7-F1
#
_cell.length_a   1.000
_cell.length_b   1.000
_cell.length_c   1.000
_cell.angle_alpha   90.00
_cell.angle_beta   90.00
_cell.angle_gamma   90.00
#
_symmetry.space_group_name_H-M   'P 1'
#
loop_
_entity.id
_entity.type
_entity.pdbx_description
1 polymer ?
#
loop_
_entity_poly.entity_id
_entity_poly.type
_entity_poly.pdbx_seq_one_letter_code
_entity_poly.pdbx_strand_id
1 'polypeptide(L)'
;MATATMSFNLVGAFRGLSLASSSTSSFMKGEVGSIHKTAVVSFPRKSPFPLTIESAHKKGAGSTKNGRDSKGQRLGVKIYGDQVAKPGAIIVRQRGTKFHPGKNVGLGKDHTIFSLIDGLVKFEKFGADKKKISVYPRVLQPENPNSYRARKREYFRMRRDQTKAKKEGILVQPELVLASAADATDDNPVC
;
A
#
# COMPACT_ATOMS: atom_id res chain seq x y z
N MET A 1 -13.60 0.80 57.70
CA MET A 1 -12.59 -0.26 57.51
C MET A 1 -12.96 -1.06 56.27
N ALA A 2 -12.21 -0.87 55.17
CA ALA A 2 -12.03 -1.74 53.99
C ALA A 2 -11.94 -0.89 52.71
N THR A 3 -10.71 -0.52 52.35
CA THR A 3 -10.33 0.06 51.06
C THR A 3 -9.95 -1.09 50.11
N ALA A 4 -10.66 -1.24 48.99
CA ALA A 4 -10.29 -2.18 47.94
C ALA A 4 -9.45 -1.47 46.87
N THR A 5 -8.14 -1.70 46.90
CA THR A 5 -7.19 -1.29 45.87
C THR A 5 -7.15 -2.38 44.78
N MET A 6 -7.47 -2.04 43.54
CA MET A 6 -7.28 -2.93 42.39
C MET A 6 -6.13 -2.41 41.54
N SER A 7 -4.99 -3.10 41.65
CA SER A 7 -3.81 -2.89 40.82
C SER A 7 -3.95 -3.67 39.51
N PHE A 8 -3.92 -2.97 38.37
CA PHE A 8 -3.84 -3.59 37.05
C PHE A 8 -2.37 -3.74 36.65
N ASN A 9 -1.83 -4.95 36.76
CA ASN A 9 -0.53 -5.29 36.19
C ASN A 9 -0.69 -5.52 34.68
N LEU A 10 -0.04 -4.68 33.87
CA LEU A 10 0.01 -4.77 32.42
C LEU A 10 1.30 -5.49 32.03
N VAL A 11 1.28 -6.82 32.02
CA VAL A 11 2.37 -7.63 31.45
C VAL A 11 2.09 -7.82 29.96
N GLY A 12 2.80 -7.05 29.13
CA GLY A 12 2.82 -7.22 27.69
C GLY A 12 3.58 -8.49 27.30
N ALA A 13 2.89 -9.46 26.70
CA ALA A 13 3.51 -10.59 26.03
C ALA A 13 3.73 -10.26 24.55
N PHE A 14 4.94 -9.80 24.23
CA PHE A 14 5.46 -9.82 22.86
C PHE A 14 6.94 -10.18 22.94
N ARG A 15 7.34 -11.16 22.11
CA ARG A 15 8.70 -11.47 21.59
C ARG A 15 9.13 -12.90 21.90
N GLY A 16 9.21 -13.72 20.86
CA GLY A 16 9.82 -15.06 20.93
C GLY A 16 9.74 -15.81 19.62
N LEU A 17 10.50 -15.39 18.60
CA LEU A 17 11.06 -16.28 17.58
C LEU A 17 12.41 -15.70 17.19
N SER A 18 13.45 -16.29 17.76
CA SER A 18 14.84 -16.16 17.35
C SER A 18 15.07 -17.04 16.13
N LEU A 19 15.80 -16.51 15.14
CA LEU A 19 16.80 -17.25 14.38
C LEU A 19 17.83 -16.22 13.93
N ALA A 20 18.96 -16.26 14.61
CA ALA A 20 20.18 -15.57 14.24
C ALA A 20 20.75 -16.17 12.96
N SER A 21 21.26 -15.33 12.06
CA SER A 21 22.43 -15.61 11.23
C SER A 21 22.99 -14.29 10.69
N SER A 22 24.00 -13.84 11.42
CA SER A 22 25.14 -12.99 11.06
C SER A 22 25.18 -12.38 9.66
N SER A 23 25.08 -11.05 9.63
CA SER A 23 25.57 -10.14 8.61
C SER A 23 26.98 -9.63 8.96
N THR A 24 28.00 -10.01 8.19
CA THR A 24 29.33 -9.35 8.12
C THR A 24 29.92 -9.72 6.76
N SER A 25 30.20 -8.82 5.82
CA SER A 25 31.23 -7.80 5.94
C SER A 25 31.12 -6.82 4.76
N SER A 26 31.01 -5.53 5.08
CA SER A 26 31.53 -4.44 4.26
C SER A 26 33.04 -4.36 4.47
N PHE A 27 33.81 -4.03 3.43
CA PHE A 27 34.75 -2.89 3.38
C PHE A 27 35.80 -3.08 2.30
N MET A 28 35.78 -2.16 1.33
CA MET A 28 36.87 -1.82 0.44
C MET A 28 37.94 -1.04 1.22
N LYS A 29 39.21 -1.47 1.16
CA LYS A 29 40.36 -0.56 1.25
C LYS A 29 41.61 -1.25 0.69
N GLY A 30 42.27 -0.58 -0.24
CA GLY A 30 43.43 -1.09 -0.95
C GLY A 30 44.71 -1.08 -0.13
N GLU A 31 45.72 -1.72 -0.69
CA GLU A 31 47.11 -1.45 -0.35
C GLU A 31 47.97 -1.58 -1.60
N VAL A 32 48.70 -0.51 -1.88
CA VAL A 32 49.68 -0.38 -2.96
C VAL A 32 50.98 -0.99 -2.43
N GLY A 33 51.37 -2.15 -2.95
CA GLY A 33 52.62 -2.81 -2.63
C GLY A 33 53.50 -2.97 -3.87
N SER A 34 54.37 -2.00 -4.09
CA SER A 34 55.51 -2.09 -5.01
C SER A 34 56.63 -2.89 -4.35
N ILE A 35 57.07 -4.00 -4.96
CA ILE A 35 58.42 -4.53 -4.76
C ILE A 35 59.00 -4.96 -6.11
N HIS A 36 60.15 -4.37 -6.38
CA HIS A 36 61.04 -4.54 -7.52
C HIS A 36 61.55 -5.98 -7.67
N LYS A 37 61.84 -6.39 -8.91
CA LYS A 37 63.18 -6.82 -9.36
C LYS A 37 63.23 -7.03 -10.86
N THR A 38 64.14 -6.31 -11.49
CA THR A 38 64.66 -6.53 -12.83
C THR A 38 65.37 -7.88 -12.91
N ALA A 39 65.00 -8.71 -13.88
CA ALA A 39 65.87 -9.75 -14.41
C ALA A 39 65.57 -9.91 -15.91
N VAL A 40 66.48 -9.39 -16.73
CA VAL A 40 66.56 -9.66 -18.16
C VAL A 40 67.18 -11.04 -18.30
N VAL A 41 66.47 -12.01 -18.88
CA VAL A 41 67.09 -13.20 -19.45
C VAL A 41 66.45 -13.49 -20.80
N SER A 42 67.19 -13.18 -21.85
CA SER A 42 66.89 -13.47 -23.24
C SER A 42 67.18 -14.94 -23.54
N PHE A 43 66.17 -15.71 -23.99
CA PHE A 43 66.38 -16.98 -24.68
C PHE A 43 65.59 -16.98 -26.00
N PRO A 44 66.26 -16.97 -27.17
CA PRO A 44 65.61 -17.24 -28.44
C PRO A 44 65.58 -18.76 -28.63
N ARG A 45 64.39 -19.38 -28.54
CA ARG A 45 64.16 -20.70 -29.13
C ARG A 45 62.98 -20.63 -30.08
N LYS A 46 63.31 -20.40 -31.36
CA LYS A 46 62.46 -20.81 -32.47
C LYS A 46 62.37 -22.34 -32.42
N SER A 47 61.27 -22.89 -31.92
CA SER A 47 60.91 -24.27 -32.23
C SER A 47 60.26 -24.30 -33.61
N PRO A 48 60.71 -25.15 -34.55
CA PRO A 48 60.26 -25.13 -35.95
C PRO A 48 58.98 -25.96 -36.19
N PHE A 49 58.27 -26.37 -35.14
CA PHE A 49 57.09 -27.24 -35.26
C PHE A 49 55.83 -26.51 -34.81
N PRO A 50 54.71 -26.59 -35.57
CA PRO A 50 53.45 -26.01 -35.16
C PRO A 50 52.96 -26.70 -33.89
N LEU A 51 52.66 -25.92 -32.84
CA LEU A 51 51.99 -26.43 -31.66
C LEU A 51 50.56 -26.82 -32.04
N THR A 52 50.35 -28.07 -32.43
CA THR A 52 49.00 -28.62 -32.63
C THR A 52 48.33 -28.69 -31.26
N ILE A 53 47.34 -27.83 -31.02
CA ILE A 53 46.49 -27.91 -29.83
C ILE A 53 45.55 -29.11 -30.05
N GLU A 54 45.92 -30.29 -29.57
CA GLU A 54 45.15 -31.53 -29.73
C GLU A 54 43.88 -31.60 -28.86
N SER A 55 43.54 -30.53 -28.16
CA SER A 55 42.30 -30.47 -27.41
C SER A 55 41.73 -29.06 -27.41
N ALA A 56 40.67 -28.89 -28.20
CA ALA A 56 39.66 -27.88 -27.91
C ALA A 56 38.92 -28.29 -26.63
N HIS A 57 39.57 -28.20 -25.47
CA HIS A 57 38.85 -28.24 -24.20
C HIS A 57 37.96 -27.01 -24.17
N LYS A 58 36.64 -27.22 -24.23
CA LYS A 58 35.64 -26.16 -24.02
C LYS A 58 35.89 -25.55 -22.63
N LYS A 59 36.68 -24.48 -22.57
CA LYS A 59 36.92 -23.73 -21.34
C LYS A 59 35.60 -23.10 -20.91
N GLY A 60 34.99 -23.71 -19.90
CA GLY A 60 33.84 -23.16 -19.21
C GLY A 60 32.54 -23.33 -19.98
N ALA A 61 31.87 -24.47 -19.81
CA ALA A 61 30.41 -24.47 -19.79
C ALA A 61 29.94 -23.69 -18.55
N GLY A 62 30.19 -22.39 -18.50
CA GLY A 62 29.54 -21.53 -17.53
C GLY A 62 28.05 -21.58 -17.84
N SER A 63 27.23 -21.97 -16.86
CA SER A 63 25.78 -21.78 -16.96
C SER A 63 25.55 -20.28 -17.13
N THR A 64 25.32 -19.81 -18.36
CA THR A 64 24.90 -18.44 -18.61
C THR A 64 23.50 -18.33 -18.05
N LYS A 65 23.37 -17.82 -16.82
CA LYS A 65 22.07 -17.62 -16.19
C LYS A 65 21.30 -16.59 -17.02
N ASN A 66 20.41 -17.07 -17.88
CA ASN A 66 19.49 -16.24 -18.64
C ASN A 66 18.39 -15.74 -17.69
N GLY A 67 18.71 -14.70 -16.90
CA GLY A 67 17.82 -14.09 -15.91
C GLY A 67 17.29 -12.72 -16.31
N ARG A 68 17.02 -12.50 -17.61
CA ARG A 68 16.51 -11.22 -18.12
C ARG A 68 14.99 -11.27 -18.21
N ASP A 69 14.32 -10.97 -17.10
CA ASP A 69 12.87 -10.85 -17.07
C ASP A 69 12.40 -9.39 -16.96
N SER A 70 11.27 -9.11 -17.58
CA SER A 70 10.62 -7.80 -17.47
C SER A 70 9.67 -7.76 -16.27
N LYS A 71 9.53 -6.57 -15.67
CA LYS A 71 8.51 -6.38 -14.63
C LYS A 71 7.11 -6.68 -15.16
N GLY A 72 6.28 -7.27 -14.32
CA GLY A 72 4.87 -7.50 -14.63
C GLY A 72 4.17 -6.19 -15.02
N GLN A 73 3.65 -6.13 -16.24
CA GLN A 73 2.82 -5.03 -16.69
C GLN A 73 1.45 -5.25 -16.07
N ARG A 74 1.01 -4.37 -15.18
CA ARG A 74 -0.22 -4.45 -14.37
C ARG A 74 -1.52 -4.38 -15.21
N LEU A 75 -1.63 -5.23 -16.22
CA LEU A 75 -2.75 -5.39 -17.13
C LEU A 75 -3.92 -6.07 -16.41
N GLY A 76 -4.97 -6.38 -17.17
CA GLY A 76 -6.17 -7.06 -16.69
C GLY A 76 -7.35 -6.13 -16.45
N VAL A 77 -8.43 -6.75 -15.99
CA VAL A 77 -9.69 -6.10 -15.64
C VAL A 77 -9.50 -5.27 -14.38
N LYS A 78 -10.03 -4.04 -14.39
CA LYS A 78 -9.98 -3.09 -13.28
C LYS A 78 -11.36 -2.93 -12.64
N ILE A 79 -12.42 -2.93 -13.46
CA ILE A 79 -13.81 -2.88 -13.01
C ILE A 79 -14.51 -4.12 -13.56
N TYR A 80 -15.10 -4.92 -12.67
CA TYR A 80 -15.79 -6.16 -13.05
C TYR A 80 -17.26 -5.89 -13.43
N GLY A 81 -17.96 -6.96 -13.83
CA GLY A 81 -19.39 -6.89 -14.12
C GLY A 81 -20.20 -6.41 -12.91
N ASP A 82 -21.27 -5.68 -13.19
CA ASP A 82 -22.21 -5.12 -12.21
C ASP A 82 -21.57 -4.18 -11.18
N GLN A 83 -20.39 -3.66 -11.48
CA GLN A 83 -19.74 -2.61 -10.71
C GLN A 83 -19.95 -1.24 -11.35
N VAL A 84 -19.93 -0.21 -10.50
CA VAL A 84 -20.11 1.18 -10.92
C VAL A 84 -18.83 1.69 -11.58
N ALA A 85 -18.95 2.19 -12.80
CA ALA A 85 -17.92 2.94 -13.51
C ALA A 85 -18.26 4.43 -13.51
N LYS A 86 -17.24 5.28 -13.44
CA LYS A 86 -17.33 6.73 -13.66
C LYS A 86 -17.01 7.05 -15.12
N PRO A 87 -17.42 8.19 -15.69
CA PRO A 87 -16.92 8.60 -17.00
C PRO A 87 -15.38 8.70 -16.99
N GLY A 88 -14.74 8.20 -18.04
CA GLY A 88 -13.28 8.12 -18.18
C GLY A 88 -12.60 7.01 -17.37
N ALA A 89 -13.34 6.24 -16.56
CA ALA A 89 -12.75 5.16 -15.77
C ALA A 89 -12.27 4.02 -16.67
N ILE A 90 -11.08 3.48 -16.37
CA ILE A 90 -10.52 2.35 -17.10
C ILE A 90 -11.19 1.07 -16.63
N ILE A 91 -11.82 0.33 -17.55
CA ILE A 91 -12.47 -0.96 -17.27
C ILE A 91 -11.47 -2.09 -17.43
N VAL A 92 -10.70 -2.11 -18.53
CA VAL A 92 -9.71 -3.16 -18.81
C VAL A 92 -8.47 -2.58 -19.46
N ARG A 93 -7.29 -2.95 -18.94
CA ARG A 93 -6.00 -2.75 -19.64
C ARG A 93 -5.58 -4.08 -20.25
N GLN A 94 -5.42 -4.13 -21.56
CA GLN A 94 -5.15 -5.39 -22.27
C GLN A 94 -4.03 -5.25 -23.30
N ARG A 95 -3.55 -6.39 -23.79
CA ARG A 95 -2.71 -6.47 -24.99
C ARG A 95 -3.55 -7.12 -26.08
N GLY A 96 -3.68 -6.42 -27.20
CA GLY A 96 -4.71 -6.71 -28.21
C GLY A 96 -6.13 -6.56 -27.64
N THR A 97 -7.12 -6.95 -28.44
CA THR A 97 -8.54 -6.89 -28.05
C THR A 97 -9.04 -8.26 -27.60
N LYS A 98 -8.82 -8.61 -26.33
CA LYS A 98 -9.49 -9.78 -25.71
C LYS A 98 -10.96 -9.49 -25.47
N PHE A 99 -11.22 -8.26 -25.02
CA PHE A 99 -12.53 -7.67 -24.94
C PHE A 99 -12.68 -6.60 -26.02
N HIS A 100 -13.86 -6.56 -26.64
CA HIS A 100 -14.23 -5.55 -27.62
C HIS A 100 -15.04 -4.42 -26.98
N PRO A 101 -14.92 -3.18 -27.49
CA PRO A 101 -15.78 -2.09 -27.04
C PRO A 101 -17.22 -2.36 -27.47
N GLY A 102 -18.17 -2.16 -26.54
CA GLY A 102 -19.60 -2.21 -26.77
C GLY A 102 -20.21 -0.81 -26.71
N LYS A 103 -21.42 -0.69 -26.15
CA LYS A 103 -22.12 0.59 -26.01
C LYS A 103 -21.55 1.41 -24.84
N ASN A 104 -21.48 2.73 -25.02
CA ASN A 104 -21.06 3.73 -24.02
C ASN A 104 -19.64 3.54 -23.47
N VAL A 105 -18.76 2.98 -24.30
CA VAL A 105 -17.41 2.59 -23.95
C VAL A 105 -16.48 2.96 -25.12
N GLY A 106 -15.32 3.53 -24.81
CA GLY A 106 -14.28 3.88 -25.78
C GLY A 106 -13.13 2.88 -25.79
N LEU A 107 -12.40 2.85 -26.91
CA LEU A 107 -11.16 2.08 -27.08
C LEU A 107 -9.99 3.06 -27.21
N GLY A 108 -8.98 2.92 -26.35
CA GLY A 108 -7.75 3.71 -26.39
C GLY A 108 -6.73 3.18 -27.41
N LYS A 109 -5.65 3.95 -27.63
CA LYS A 109 -4.55 3.60 -28.55
C LYS A 109 -3.91 2.25 -28.26
N ASP A 110 -3.77 1.89 -26.99
CA ASP A 110 -3.20 0.61 -26.54
C ASP A 110 -4.27 -0.49 -26.36
N HIS A 111 -5.46 -0.32 -26.94
CA HIS A 111 -6.64 -1.19 -26.77
C HIS A 111 -7.20 -1.23 -25.34
N THR A 112 -6.80 -0.28 -24.48
CA THR A 112 -7.44 -0.08 -23.17
C THR A 112 -8.90 0.33 -23.36
N ILE A 113 -9.79 -0.27 -22.58
CA ILE A 113 -11.22 0.02 -22.63
C ILE A 113 -11.59 0.94 -21.46
N PHE A 114 -12.26 2.04 -21.75
CA PHE A 114 -12.70 3.03 -20.76
C PHE A 114 -14.18 3.41 -20.93
N SER A 115 -14.85 3.76 -19.85
CA SER A 115 -16.26 4.16 -19.84
C SER A 115 -16.44 5.59 -20.33
N LEU A 116 -17.50 5.85 -21.09
CA LEU A 116 -17.90 7.22 -21.50
C LEU A 116 -18.93 7.82 -20.55
N ILE A 117 -19.79 6.97 -19.98
CA ILE A 117 -20.85 7.35 -19.05
C ILE A 117 -20.62 6.74 -17.67
N ASP A 118 -21.32 7.25 -16.67
CA ASP A 118 -21.50 6.59 -15.40
C ASP A 118 -22.56 5.48 -15.47
N GLY A 119 -22.33 4.38 -14.77
CA GLY A 119 -23.25 3.25 -14.81
C GLY A 119 -22.65 1.93 -14.37
N LEU A 120 -23.38 0.84 -14.62
CA LEU A 120 -22.91 -0.52 -14.39
C LEU A 120 -22.22 -1.09 -15.63
N VAL A 121 -21.07 -1.70 -15.41
CA VAL A 121 -20.33 -2.42 -16.45
C VAL A 121 -20.96 -3.79 -16.68
N LYS A 122 -21.21 -4.17 -17.94
CA LYS A 122 -21.69 -5.50 -18.30
C LYS A 122 -20.79 -6.13 -19.37
N PHE A 123 -20.46 -7.40 -19.15
CA PHE A 123 -19.72 -8.22 -20.10
C PHE A 123 -20.71 -9.09 -20.87
N GLU A 124 -20.74 -8.95 -22.18
CA GLU A 124 -21.64 -9.69 -23.07
C GLU A 124 -20.83 -10.54 -24.05
N LYS A 125 -21.43 -11.63 -24.53
CA LYS A 125 -20.84 -12.38 -25.64
C LYS A 125 -20.87 -11.56 -26.93
N PHE A 126 -19.82 -11.69 -27.73
CA PHE A 126 -19.68 -11.09 -29.05
C PHE A 126 -19.33 -12.19 -30.05
N GLY A 127 -20.35 -12.81 -30.62
CA GLY A 127 -20.20 -14.04 -31.41
C GLY A 127 -19.96 -15.28 -30.54
N ALA A 128 -19.27 -16.28 -31.09
CA ALA A 128 -19.03 -17.55 -30.41
C ALA A 128 -18.07 -17.41 -29.21
N ASP A 129 -16.88 -16.83 -29.45
CA ASP A 129 -15.77 -16.89 -28.48
C ASP A 129 -15.44 -15.54 -27.83
N LYS A 130 -15.71 -14.43 -28.52
CA LYS A 130 -15.28 -13.11 -28.09
C LYS A 130 -16.27 -12.52 -27.09
N LYS A 131 -15.80 -11.53 -26.32
CA LYS A 131 -16.63 -10.78 -25.35
C LYS A 131 -16.56 -9.30 -25.67
N LYS A 132 -17.66 -8.58 -25.45
CA LYS A 132 -17.73 -7.12 -25.53
C LYS A 132 -18.11 -6.53 -24.18
N ILE A 133 -17.69 -5.30 -23.94
CA ILE A 133 -17.94 -4.57 -22.69
C ILE A 133 -18.83 -3.37 -23.00
N SER A 134 -19.96 -3.28 -22.31
CA SER A 134 -20.87 -2.14 -22.40
C SER A 134 -21.13 -1.56 -21.01
N VAL A 135 -21.40 -0.27 -20.96
CA VAL A 135 -21.83 0.40 -19.72
C VAL A 135 -23.29 0.81 -19.87
N TYR A 136 -24.09 0.45 -18.88
CA TYR A 136 -25.51 0.78 -18.80
C TYR A 136 -25.75 1.77 -17.66
N PRO A 137 -26.55 2.83 -17.87
CA PRO A 137 -26.86 3.79 -16.81
C PRO A 137 -27.54 3.08 -15.64
N ARG A 138 -27.10 3.39 -14.42
CA ARG A 138 -27.66 2.80 -13.19
C ARG A 138 -28.60 3.78 -12.52
N VAL A 139 -29.85 3.38 -12.34
CA VAL A 139 -30.75 4.07 -11.42
C VAL A 139 -30.38 3.66 -9.99
N LEU A 140 -29.99 4.62 -9.16
CA LEU A 140 -29.69 4.37 -7.75
C LEU A 140 -31.00 4.02 -7.03
N GLN A 141 -31.08 2.81 -6.48
CA GLN A 141 -32.19 2.44 -5.62
C GLN A 141 -32.07 3.20 -4.28
N PRO A 142 -33.18 3.66 -3.70
CA PRO A 142 -33.16 4.31 -2.39
C PRO A 142 -32.65 3.33 -1.31
N GLU A 143 -31.83 3.83 -0.39
CA GLU A 143 -31.33 3.01 0.72
C GLU A 143 -32.45 2.74 1.73
N ASN A 144 -32.49 1.52 2.27
CA ASN A 144 -33.41 1.17 3.35
C ASN A 144 -32.97 1.83 4.67
N PRO A 145 -33.80 2.71 5.27
CA PRO A 145 -33.45 3.44 6.50
C PRO A 145 -33.24 2.51 7.70
N ASN A 146 -33.97 1.38 7.75
CA ASN A 146 -33.90 0.41 8.84
C ASN A 146 -32.77 -0.63 8.65
N SER A 147 -31.82 -0.36 7.75
CA SER A 147 -30.68 -1.26 7.54
C SER A 147 -29.71 -1.24 8.73
N TYR A 148 -29.09 -2.39 8.99
CA TYR A 148 -28.04 -2.51 10.01
C TYR A 148 -26.92 -1.47 9.81
N ARG A 149 -26.57 -1.20 8.54
CA ARG A 149 -25.55 -0.22 8.13
C ARG A 149 -25.95 1.20 8.55
N ALA A 150 -27.20 1.61 8.31
CA ALA A 150 -27.70 2.92 8.72
C ALA A 150 -27.71 3.06 10.25
N ARG A 151 -28.24 2.06 10.98
CA ARG A 151 -28.26 2.06 12.46
C ARG A 151 -26.86 2.17 13.06
N LYS A 152 -25.87 1.46 12.51
CA LYS A 152 -24.47 1.56 12.99
C LYS A 152 -23.83 2.89 12.64
N ARG A 153 -24.11 3.46 11.45
CA ARG A 153 -23.63 4.80 11.06
C ARG A 153 -24.11 5.87 12.05
N GLU A 154 -25.41 5.87 12.36
CA GLU A 154 -26.00 6.82 13.31
C GLU A 154 -25.50 6.58 14.74
N TYR A 155 -25.32 5.33 15.17
CA TYR A 155 -24.73 5.02 16.47
C TYR A 155 -23.34 5.67 16.65
N PHE A 156 -22.45 5.53 15.67
CA PHE A 156 -21.12 6.15 15.74
C PHE A 156 -21.17 7.68 15.63
N ARG A 157 -22.12 8.25 14.89
CA ARG A 157 -22.35 9.70 14.85
C ARG A 157 -22.77 10.22 16.22
N MET A 158 -23.84 9.67 16.79
CA MET A 158 -24.35 10.07 18.10
C MET A 158 -23.30 9.93 19.20
N ARG A 159 -22.47 8.88 19.17
CA ARG A 159 -21.42 8.69 20.17
C ARG A 159 -20.31 9.74 20.05
N ARG A 160 -19.91 10.13 18.83
CA ARG A 160 -18.96 11.25 18.62
C ARG A 160 -19.53 12.56 19.14
N ASP A 161 -20.80 12.83 18.84
CA ASP A 161 -21.47 14.06 19.24
C ASP A 161 -21.64 14.13 20.76
N GLN A 162 -22.02 13.03 21.42
CA GLN A 162 -22.09 12.93 22.88
C GLN A 162 -20.73 13.10 23.56
N THR A 163 -19.67 12.49 23.03
CA THR A 163 -18.32 12.67 23.58
C THR A 163 -17.82 14.10 23.41
N LYS A 164 -18.08 14.71 22.24
CA LYS A 164 -17.76 16.12 21.97
C LYS A 164 -18.51 17.04 22.93
N ALA A 165 -19.83 16.85 23.08
CA ALA A 165 -20.67 17.63 23.98
C ALA A 165 -20.26 17.45 25.45
N LYS A 166 -19.89 16.24 25.90
CA LYS A 166 -19.34 16.03 27.25
C LYS A 166 -18.03 16.77 27.43
N LYS A 167 -17.11 16.72 26.47
CA LYS A 167 -15.83 17.43 26.54
C LYS A 167 -16.03 18.95 26.55
N GLU A 168 -16.94 19.47 25.75
CA GLU A 168 -17.29 20.90 25.70
C GLU A 168 -18.05 21.34 26.96
N GLY A 169 -18.95 20.50 27.49
CA GLY A 169 -19.65 20.72 28.76
C GLY A 169 -18.76 20.59 29.99
N ILE A 170 -17.62 19.90 29.89
CA ILE A 170 -16.58 19.87 30.93
C ILE A 170 -15.76 21.18 30.95
N LEU A 171 -15.80 21.99 29.88
CA LEU A 171 -15.02 23.24 29.76
C LEU A 171 -15.73 24.50 30.27
N VAL A 172 -16.83 24.39 31.02
CA VAL A 172 -17.41 25.53 31.74
C VAL A 172 -17.74 25.13 33.18
N GLN A 173 -16.72 25.18 34.04
CA GLN A 173 -16.70 25.95 35.29
C GLN A 173 -15.22 26.22 35.63
N PRO A 174 -14.62 27.38 35.28
CA PRO A 174 -13.54 27.87 36.12
C PRO A 174 -14.19 28.21 37.46
N GLU A 175 -13.84 27.46 38.50
CA GLU A 175 -14.08 27.92 39.87
C GLU A 175 -13.53 29.34 39.97
N LEU A 176 -14.41 30.32 40.06
CA LEU A 176 -14.08 31.64 40.54
C LEU A 176 -14.83 31.88 41.85
N VAL A 177 -14.15 31.42 42.90
CA VAL A 177 -13.92 32.15 44.15
C VAL A 177 -15.12 32.26 45.09
N LEU A 178 -15.22 31.24 45.96
CA LEU A 178 -15.51 31.46 47.37
C LEU A 178 -14.30 32.18 48.00
N ALA A 179 -14.37 33.50 48.11
CA ALA A 179 -13.53 34.31 49.01
C ALA A 179 -14.46 35.39 49.60
N SER A 180 -14.91 35.20 50.83
CA SER A 180 -14.36 35.85 52.02
C SER A 180 -14.53 37.37 52.02
N ALA A 181 -15.52 37.86 52.77
CA ALA A 181 -15.31 38.84 53.83
C ALA A 181 -16.65 39.06 54.55
N ALA A 182 -16.67 38.74 55.85
CA ALA A 182 -17.57 39.37 56.78
C ALA A 182 -17.25 40.88 56.83
N ASP A 183 -18.28 41.72 56.95
CA ASP A 183 -18.34 43.12 57.44
C ASP A 183 -19.70 43.67 56.94
N ALA A 184 -20.56 44.37 57.66
CA ALA A 184 -20.54 44.95 58.98
C ALA A 184 -21.98 45.00 59.53
N THR A 185 -22.09 44.91 60.85
CA THR A 185 -23.23 45.39 61.62
C THR A 185 -23.33 46.90 61.47
N ASP A 186 -24.46 47.41 60.96
CA ASP A 186 -24.90 48.77 61.27
C ASP A 186 -26.29 48.67 61.88
N ASP A 187 -26.30 48.72 63.21
CA ASP A 187 -27.47 49.02 64.02
C ASP A 187 -27.99 50.41 63.63
N ASN A 188 -29.26 50.49 63.20
CA ASN A 188 -29.97 51.76 63.05
C ASN A 188 -30.67 52.12 64.38
N PRO A 189 -30.29 53.20 65.07
CA PRO A 189 -31.12 53.77 66.12
C PRO A 189 -32.07 54.85 65.58
N VAL A 190 -33.37 54.61 65.78
CA VAL A 190 -34.47 55.54 66.17
C VAL A 190 -34.81 56.74 65.24
N CYS A 191 -36.03 56.71 64.68
CA CYS A 191 -37.17 57.62 64.96
C CYS A 191 -38.35 57.31 64.02
#